data_AF-G4Q706-F1
#
_entry.id   AF-G4Q706-F1
#
_cell.length_a   1.000
_cell.length_b   1.000
_cell.length_c   1.000
_cell.angle_alpha   90.00
_cell.angle_beta   90.00
_cell.angle_gamma   90.00
#
_symmetry.space_group_name_H-M   'P 1'
#
loop_
_entity.id
_entity.type
_entity.pdbx_description
1 polymer ?
#
loop_
_entity_poly.entity_id
_entity_poly.type
_entity_poly.pdbx_seq_one_letter_code
_entity_poly.pdbx_strand_id
1 'polypeptide(L)'
;MSDMEQSGVKKKKKRLRKGRVFLLLILLIGILCGGFMAGMGLYDRFFSADDPVPKQKENQLLTEEPLSSRINVLLLGKDDGDSEDMNNPDAPKRTDSMMVVSFDPEKKQIAIVGLPRDTRVTIPGRRGHDKINAAYAYGGTKRAVRTVEQLLQIPINYYMVVDWQGFIKVIDMLGGVDLYVDNNMDYEDPYANLKIHLKKGYQHLDGEKAGQYVRFRHDELGDIGRVERQQKFMKALAGQFFTFTNMLKLPMIINTGLDYVDTDMNLMTMIRAANCFRIFGENSIKSEMLDGDFKTIDDISYWVTTPSQVSHTLDKLGIPHKRITEI
;
A
#
# COMPACT_ATOMS: atom_id res chain seq x y z
N MET A 1 20.46 -59.54 68.41
CA MET A 1 19.47 -58.51 68.03
C MET A 1 20.19 -57.55 67.11
N SER A 2 20.14 -57.78 65.80
CA SER A 2 19.06 -57.48 64.85
C SER A 2 19.53 -56.31 63.99
N ASP A 3 19.96 -56.64 62.78
CA ASP A 3 20.17 -55.71 61.68
C ASP A 3 18.92 -54.88 61.41
N MET A 4 19.09 -53.65 60.94
CA MET A 4 18.02 -52.89 60.29
C MET A 4 18.59 -52.21 59.04
N GLU A 5 18.37 -52.89 57.91
CA GLU A 5 18.68 -52.44 56.55
C GLU A 5 17.86 -51.22 56.14
N GLN A 6 18.54 -50.24 55.54
CA GLN A 6 17.95 -49.20 54.72
C GLN A 6 17.58 -49.76 53.33
N SER A 7 16.34 -49.56 52.86
CA SER A 7 16.00 -49.80 51.44
C SER A 7 15.56 -48.51 50.74
N GLY A 8 16.49 -47.94 49.96
CA GLY A 8 16.24 -46.84 49.03
C GLY A 8 15.79 -47.37 47.66
N VAL A 9 14.57 -47.02 47.24
CA VAL A 9 14.00 -47.41 45.92
C VAL A 9 14.67 -46.59 44.80
N LYS A 10 15.55 -47.23 44.00
CA LYS A 10 16.12 -46.65 42.77
C LYS A 10 15.08 -46.65 41.63
N LYS A 11 14.59 -45.46 41.22
CA LYS A 11 13.76 -45.28 40.01
C LYS A 11 14.56 -45.61 38.74
N LYS A 12 14.18 -46.66 38.01
CA LYS A 12 14.76 -47.05 36.71
C LYS A 12 14.43 -45.99 35.64
N LYS A 13 15.42 -45.25 35.13
CA LYS A 13 15.27 -44.38 33.95
C LYS A 13 15.01 -45.27 32.72
N LYS A 14 13.78 -45.23 32.17
CA LYS A 14 13.42 -45.95 30.93
C LYS A 14 14.19 -45.34 29.76
N ARG A 15 15.23 -46.03 29.28
CA ARG A 15 15.95 -45.66 28.05
C ARG A 15 15.00 -45.82 26.85
N LEU A 16 14.64 -44.70 26.23
CA LEU A 16 13.89 -44.69 24.96
C LEU A 16 14.70 -45.46 23.92
N ARG A 17 14.10 -46.52 23.35
CA ARG A 17 14.74 -47.30 22.28
C ARG A 17 14.95 -46.39 21.08
N LYS A 18 16.21 -46.11 20.72
CA LYS A 18 16.60 -45.16 19.65
C LYS A 18 15.80 -45.35 18.34
N GLY A 19 15.45 -46.59 17.99
CA GLY A 19 14.60 -46.90 16.84
C GLY A 19 13.17 -46.35 16.89
N ARG A 20 12.56 -46.23 18.08
CA ARG A 20 11.21 -45.64 18.23
C ARG A 20 11.23 -44.13 18.09
N VAL A 21 12.30 -43.47 18.55
CA VAL A 21 12.50 -42.03 18.38
C VAL A 21 12.73 -41.69 16.90
N PHE A 22 13.55 -42.49 16.22
CA PHE A 22 13.79 -42.33 14.79
C PHE A 22 12.52 -42.49 13.94
N LEU A 23 11.69 -43.49 14.25
CA LEU A 23 10.43 -43.74 13.55
C LEU A 23 9.40 -42.61 13.78
N LEU A 24 9.34 -42.05 14.99
CA LEU A 24 8.51 -40.89 15.30
C LEU A 24 8.98 -39.61 14.58
N LEU A 25 10.29 -39.40 14.43
CA LEU A 25 10.84 -38.27 13.68
C LEU A 25 10.53 -38.36 12.19
N ILE A 26 10.60 -39.55 11.58
CA ILE A 26 10.21 -39.78 10.18
C ILE A 26 8.72 -39.51 9.98
N LEU A 27 7.87 -39.96 10.91
CA LEU A 27 6.43 -39.69 10.88
C LEU A 27 6.13 -38.19 11.01
N LEU A 28 6.84 -37.48 11.91
CA LEU A 28 6.71 -36.03 12.06
C LEU A 28 7.12 -35.30 10.78
N ILE A 29 8.24 -35.68 10.17
CA ILE A 29 8.71 -35.11 8.89
C ILE A 29 7.71 -35.42 7.77
N GLY A 30 7.16 -36.63 7.71
CA GLY A 30 6.13 -37.00 6.74
C GLY A 30 4.85 -36.19 6.88
N ILE A 31 4.40 -35.93 8.12
CA ILE A 31 3.23 -35.07 8.40
C ILE A 31 3.54 -33.61 8.06
N LEU A 32 4.74 -33.12 8.37
CA LEU A 32 5.17 -31.76 8.03
C LEU A 32 5.29 -31.57 6.52
N CYS A 33 5.89 -32.52 5.80
CA CYS A 33 5.99 -32.50 4.33
C CYS A 33 4.62 -32.66 3.67
N GLY A 34 3.76 -33.55 4.17
CA GLY A 34 2.41 -33.73 3.67
C GLY A 34 1.51 -32.51 3.92
N GLY A 35 1.63 -31.91 5.10
CA GLY A 35 0.96 -30.64 5.44
C GLY A 35 1.51 -29.46 4.62
N PHE A 36 2.81 -29.44 4.35
CA PHE A 36 3.44 -28.44 3.49
C PHE A 36 2.99 -28.59 2.03
N MET A 37 2.94 -29.81 1.49
CA MET A 37 2.44 -30.09 0.13
C MET A 37 0.94 -29.80 -0.01
N ALA A 38 0.11 -30.20 0.96
CA ALA A 38 -1.31 -29.88 0.97
C ALA A 38 -1.54 -28.37 1.13
N GLY A 39 -0.72 -27.70 1.95
CA GLY A 39 -0.68 -26.25 2.09
C GLY A 39 -0.29 -25.54 0.80
N MET A 40 0.69 -26.06 0.06
CA MET A 40 1.06 -25.57 -1.28
C MET A 40 -0.04 -25.82 -2.31
N GLY A 41 -0.70 -26.98 -2.32
CA GLY A 41 -1.82 -27.24 -3.23
C GLY A 41 -3.07 -26.41 -2.95
N LEU A 42 -3.34 -26.12 -1.67
CA LEU A 42 -4.33 -25.11 -1.25
C LEU A 42 -3.88 -23.70 -1.62
N TYR A 43 -2.58 -23.41 -1.47
CA TYR A 43 -2.01 -22.13 -1.84
C TYR A 43 -2.20 -21.84 -3.34
N ASP A 44 -1.85 -22.80 -4.19
CA ASP A 44 -1.99 -22.66 -5.64
C ASP A 44 -3.45 -22.60 -6.08
N ARG A 45 -4.39 -23.20 -5.34
CA ARG A 45 -5.84 -23.13 -5.64
C ARG A 45 -6.53 -21.85 -5.18
N PHE A 46 -6.02 -21.17 -4.15
CA PHE A 46 -6.67 -19.99 -3.58
C PHE A 46 -5.90 -18.67 -3.81
N PHE A 47 -4.58 -18.75 -3.99
CA PHE A 47 -3.66 -17.62 -4.14
C PHE A 47 -2.94 -17.56 -5.50
N SER A 48 -3.13 -18.53 -6.41
CA SER A 48 -2.75 -18.31 -7.82
C SER A 48 -3.68 -17.26 -8.43
N ALA A 49 -3.09 -16.31 -9.15
CA ALA A 49 -3.77 -15.12 -9.69
C ALA A 49 -4.73 -15.40 -10.87
N ASP A 50 -5.11 -16.65 -11.09
CA ASP A 50 -5.89 -17.10 -12.26
C ASP A 50 -7.40 -17.21 -12.00
N ASP A 51 -7.87 -16.97 -10.77
CA ASP A 51 -9.31 -16.95 -10.47
C ASP A 51 -9.94 -15.60 -10.86
N PRO A 52 -11.02 -15.57 -11.66
CA PRO A 52 -11.70 -14.34 -12.05
C PRO A 52 -12.29 -13.65 -10.81
N VAL A 53 -11.81 -12.42 -10.56
CA VAL A 53 -12.30 -11.53 -9.51
C VAL A 53 -13.81 -11.28 -9.69
N PRO A 54 -14.65 -11.45 -8.65
CA PRO A 54 -16.06 -11.06 -8.73
C PRO A 54 -16.13 -9.54 -8.85
N LYS A 55 -16.41 -9.05 -10.06
CA LYS A 55 -16.68 -7.63 -10.31
C LYS A 55 -17.98 -7.26 -9.61
N GLN A 56 -17.92 -6.43 -8.55
CA GLN A 56 -19.12 -5.73 -8.10
C GLN A 56 -19.54 -4.76 -9.20
N LYS A 57 -20.66 -5.09 -9.86
CA LYS A 57 -21.26 -4.28 -10.92
C LYS A 57 -22.00 -3.11 -10.29
N GLU A 58 -21.35 -1.96 -10.13
CA GLU A 58 -22.09 -0.70 -10.15
C GLU A 58 -21.25 0.48 -10.64
N ASN A 59 -21.50 0.88 -11.90
CA ASN A 59 -21.05 2.11 -12.56
C ASN A 59 -19.54 2.32 -12.78
N GLN A 60 -18.84 1.34 -13.35
CA GLN A 60 -17.62 1.61 -14.12
C GLN A 60 -18.03 2.14 -15.50
N LEU A 61 -17.59 3.34 -15.88
CA LEU A 61 -17.80 3.91 -17.22
C LEU A 61 -17.07 3.11 -18.32
N LEU A 62 -16.19 2.20 -17.92
CA LEU A 62 -15.41 1.32 -18.78
C LEU A 62 -15.97 -0.12 -18.76
N THR A 63 -17.25 -0.30 -19.11
CA THR A 63 -17.88 -1.61 -19.37
C THR A 63 -17.59 -2.13 -20.78
N GLU A 64 -16.32 -2.24 -21.13
CA GLU A 64 -15.85 -2.99 -22.31
C GLU A 64 -14.89 -4.10 -21.84
N GLU A 65 -14.61 -5.06 -22.73
CA GLU A 65 -13.63 -6.13 -22.54
C GLU A 65 -12.43 -5.66 -21.70
N PRO A 66 -12.00 -6.42 -20.66
CA PRO A 66 -10.94 -5.98 -19.79
C PRO A 66 -9.69 -5.66 -20.61
N LEU A 67 -9.26 -4.39 -20.60
CA LEU A 67 -8.06 -3.91 -21.31
C LEU A 67 -6.81 -4.72 -20.95
N SER A 68 -6.80 -5.32 -19.76
CA SER A 68 -5.83 -6.32 -19.32
C SER A 68 -6.35 -7.09 -18.09
N SER A 69 -5.63 -8.14 -17.70
CA SER A 69 -5.79 -8.85 -16.42
C SER A 69 -5.30 -8.05 -15.21
N ARG A 70 -4.85 -6.81 -15.40
CA ARG A 70 -4.34 -5.97 -14.32
C ARG A 70 -5.42 -5.57 -13.33
N ILE A 71 -5.01 -5.45 -12.07
CA ILE A 71 -5.82 -4.92 -10.99
C ILE A 71 -5.26 -3.54 -10.64
N ASN A 72 -6.07 -2.50 -10.79
CA ASN A 72 -5.71 -1.12 -10.48
C ASN A 72 -6.41 -0.69 -9.19
N VAL A 73 -5.64 -0.27 -8.20
CA VAL A 73 -6.11 0.19 -6.90
C VAL A 73 -5.78 1.67 -6.75
N LEU A 74 -6.79 2.51 -6.53
CA LEU A 74 -6.59 3.93 -6.21
C LEU A 74 -6.34 4.07 -4.71
N LEU A 75 -5.15 4.54 -4.32
CA LEU A 75 -4.82 4.88 -2.95
C LEU A 75 -4.99 6.38 -2.72
N LEU A 76 -5.72 6.72 -1.65
CA LEU A 76 -6.04 8.09 -1.26
C LEU A 76 -5.57 8.31 0.18
N GLY A 77 -4.64 9.24 0.36
CA GLY A 77 -4.28 9.78 1.67
C GLY A 77 -5.16 10.98 1.97
N LYS A 78 -6.07 10.83 2.92
CA LYS A 78 -6.94 11.92 3.39
C LYS A 78 -6.21 12.68 4.49
N ASP A 79 -6.14 13.99 4.34
CA ASP A 79 -5.72 14.85 5.44
C ASP A 79 -6.92 15.09 6.36
N ASP A 80 -6.71 14.96 7.66
CA ASP A 80 -7.75 15.25 8.66
C ASP A 80 -7.81 16.73 9.04
N GLY A 81 -7.06 17.57 8.32
CA GLY A 81 -7.10 19.01 8.38
C GLY A 81 -5.90 19.57 9.12
N ASP A 82 -5.20 20.50 8.48
CA ASP A 82 -4.54 21.59 9.18
C ASP A 82 -5.56 22.25 10.13
N SER A 83 -5.10 22.72 11.30
CA SER A 83 -5.92 23.02 12.48
C SER A 83 -7.09 24.02 12.30
N GLU A 84 -7.18 24.70 11.15
CA GLU A 84 -8.29 25.61 10.83
C GLU A 84 -9.60 24.86 10.50
N ASP A 85 -9.53 23.64 9.95
CA ASP A 85 -10.71 22.83 9.58
C ASP A 85 -11.22 21.93 10.73
N MET A 86 -10.43 21.76 11.81
CA MET A 86 -10.84 20.96 12.98
C MET A 86 -12.11 21.48 13.68
N ASN A 87 -12.42 22.78 13.51
CA ASN A 87 -13.60 23.41 14.10
C ASN A 87 -14.84 23.38 13.17
N ASN A 88 -14.72 22.84 11.96
CA ASN A 88 -15.82 22.71 11.02
C ASN A 88 -15.96 21.26 10.52
N PRO A 89 -16.84 20.44 11.15
CA PRO A 89 -17.11 19.07 10.72
C PRO A 89 -17.58 18.96 9.25
N ASP A 90 -18.09 20.05 8.68
CA ASP A 90 -18.61 20.13 7.31
C ASP A 90 -17.55 20.63 6.31
N ALA A 91 -16.31 20.91 6.74
CA ALA A 91 -15.23 21.29 5.86
C ALA A 91 -14.94 20.16 4.85
N PRO A 92 -14.92 20.43 3.53
CA PRO A 92 -14.69 19.41 2.52
C PRO A 92 -13.27 18.85 2.65
N LYS A 93 -13.13 17.67 3.26
CA LYS A 93 -11.83 17.01 3.43
C LYS A 93 -11.23 16.70 2.04
N ARG A 94 -10.01 17.16 1.79
CA ARG A 94 -9.27 16.92 0.53
C ARG A 94 -8.29 15.76 0.70
N THR A 95 -7.89 15.16 -0.42
CA THR A 95 -6.84 14.15 -0.44
C THR A 95 -5.50 14.80 -0.76
N ASP A 96 -4.51 14.63 0.11
CA ASP A 96 -3.18 15.21 -0.08
C ASP A 96 -2.18 14.26 -0.73
N SER A 97 -2.48 12.96 -0.70
CA SER A 97 -1.76 11.94 -1.46
C SER A 97 -2.73 11.16 -2.33
N MET A 98 -2.38 10.99 -3.60
CA MET A 98 -3.16 10.20 -4.54
C MET A 98 -2.20 9.41 -5.42
N MET A 99 -2.41 8.10 -5.52
CA MET A 99 -1.62 7.24 -6.40
C MET A 99 -2.44 6.04 -6.88
N VAL A 100 -2.09 5.53 -8.05
CA VAL A 100 -2.66 4.28 -8.58
C VAL A 100 -1.61 3.18 -8.52
N VAL A 101 -1.95 2.08 -7.85
CA VAL A 101 -1.14 0.86 -7.82
C VAL A 101 -1.74 -0.15 -8.79
N SER A 102 -1.01 -0.47 -9.85
CA SER A 102 -1.40 -1.42 -10.90
C SER A 102 -0.61 -2.72 -10.76
N PHE A 103 -1.30 -3.82 -10.49
CA PHE A 103 -0.74 -5.15 -10.39
C PHE A 103 -0.88 -5.88 -11.72
N ASP A 104 0.23 -6.37 -12.27
CA ASP A 104 0.27 -7.21 -13.46
C ASP A 104 0.64 -8.64 -13.09
N PRO A 105 -0.35 -9.55 -12.94
CA PRO A 105 -0.08 -10.94 -12.61
C PRO A 105 0.66 -11.70 -13.71
N GLU A 106 0.44 -11.35 -14.98
CA GLU A 106 1.08 -12.02 -16.12
C GLU A 106 2.57 -11.69 -16.18
N LYS A 107 2.93 -10.41 -16.04
CA LYS A 107 4.32 -9.94 -16.06
C LYS A 107 5.00 -9.96 -14.70
N LYS A 108 4.27 -10.32 -13.64
CA LYS A 108 4.74 -10.24 -12.25
C LYS A 108 5.35 -8.87 -11.94
N GLN A 109 4.62 -7.80 -12.27
CA GLN A 109 5.08 -6.42 -12.14
C GLN A 109 4.09 -5.61 -11.30
N ILE A 110 4.60 -4.66 -10.52
CA ILE A 110 3.79 -3.63 -9.86
C ILE A 110 4.20 -2.28 -10.41
N ALA A 111 3.21 -1.49 -10.85
CA ALA A 111 3.43 -0.12 -11.28
C ALA A 111 2.70 0.84 -10.35
N ILE A 112 3.37 1.90 -9.92
CA ILE A 112 2.80 2.93 -9.05
C ILE A 112 2.85 4.26 -9.78
N VAL A 113 1.68 4.81 -10.10
CA VAL A 113 1.54 6.16 -10.69
C VAL A 113 1.21 7.14 -9.57
N GLY A 114 2.14 8.02 -9.20
CA GLY A 114 1.87 9.12 -8.28
C GLY A 114 1.10 10.23 -8.99
N LEU A 115 -0.03 10.65 -8.43
CA LEU A 115 -0.89 11.71 -8.98
C LEU A 115 -0.71 12.99 -8.16
N PRO A 116 -0.09 14.04 -8.73
CA PRO A 116 0.10 15.30 -8.01
C PRO A 116 -1.25 15.91 -7.63
N ARG A 117 -1.43 16.29 -6.35
CA ARG A 117 -2.72 16.77 -5.84
C ARG A 117 -3.28 18.00 -6.57
N ASP A 118 -2.38 18.81 -7.14
CA ASP A 118 -2.68 20.03 -7.88
C ASP A 118 -2.90 19.77 -9.38
N THR A 119 -2.99 18.50 -9.82
CA THR A 119 -3.24 18.15 -11.23
C THR A 119 -4.54 18.76 -11.71
N ARG A 120 -4.48 19.58 -12.76
CA ARG A 120 -5.64 20.22 -13.37
C ARG A 120 -6.43 19.20 -14.19
N VAL A 121 -7.67 18.95 -13.78
CA VAL A 121 -8.54 17.94 -14.39
C VAL A 121 -9.96 18.47 -14.55
N THR A 122 -10.70 17.89 -15.48
CA THR A 122 -12.15 18.02 -15.55
C THR A 122 -12.79 17.04 -14.56
N ILE A 123 -13.51 17.55 -13.56
CA ILE A 123 -14.16 16.70 -12.55
C ILE A 123 -15.59 16.35 -13.02
N PRO A 124 -15.94 15.05 -13.14
CA PRO A 124 -17.28 14.62 -13.55
C PRO A 124 -18.40 15.31 -12.77
N GLY A 125 -19.38 15.86 -13.50
CA GLY A 125 -20.53 16.56 -12.91
C GLY A 125 -20.24 18.00 -12.47
N ARG A 126 -19.07 18.57 -12.83
CA ARG A 126 -18.75 19.99 -12.66
C ARG A 126 -18.41 20.63 -14.01
N ARG A 127 -18.55 21.96 -14.07
CA ARG A 127 -18.12 22.77 -15.21
C ARG A 127 -16.72 23.31 -14.96
N GLY A 128 -15.90 23.37 -16.00
CA GLY A 128 -14.53 23.86 -15.93
C GLY A 128 -13.57 22.84 -15.32
N HIS A 129 -12.35 23.31 -15.04
CA HIS A 129 -11.28 22.50 -14.47
C HIS A 129 -11.04 22.88 -13.01
N ASP A 130 -10.57 21.92 -12.24
CA ASP A 130 -10.16 22.11 -10.85
C ASP A 130 -8.98 21.18 -10.55
N LYS A 131 -8.43 21.27 -9.34
CA LYS A 131 -7.38 20.37 -8.86
C LYS A 131 -7.96 18.99 -8.56
N ILE A 132 -7.22 17.93 -8.90
CA ILE A 132 -7.68 16.55 -8.76
C ILE A 132 -8.04 16.19 -7.31
N ASN A 133 -7.36 16.77 -6.32
CA ASN A 133 -7.69 16.55 -4.90
C ASN A 133 -9.09 17.05 -4.50
N ALA A 134 -9.65 18.01 -5.25
CA ALA A 134 -10.99 18.51 -4.99
C ALA A 134 -12.07 17.48 -5.40
N ALA A 135 -11.74 16.48 -6.23
CA ALA A 135 -12.70 15.45 -6.64
C ALA A 135 -13.28 14.69 -5.44
N TYR A 136 -12.44 14.36 -4.44
CA TYR A 136 -12.89 13.73 -3.20
C TYR A 136 -13.78 14.67 -2.38
N ALA A 137 -13.39 15.94 -2.23
CA ALA A 137 -14.19 16.95 -1.53
C ALA A 137 -15.58 17.13 -2.15
N TYR A 138 -15.73 17.02 -3.48
CA TYR A 138 -17.00 17.23 -4.16
C TYR A 138 -17.93 16.02 -4.22
N GLY A 139 -17.45 14.80 -3.95
CA GLY A 139 -18.28 13.61 -4.14
C GLY A 139 -17.69 12.33 -3.58
N GLY A 140 -16.81 12.44 -2.59
CA GLY A 140 -16.10 11.35 -1.94
C GLY A 140 -15.32 10.48 -2.92
N THR A 141 -15.09 9.25 -2.48
CA THR A 141 -14.29 8.27 -3.22
C THR A 141 -14.84 7.99 -4.62
N LYS A 142 -16.17 7.92 -4.77
CA LYS A 142 -16.81 7.66 -6.07
C LYS A 142 -16.44 8.70 -7.13
N ARG A 143 -16.34 9.98 -6.75
CA ARG A 143 -15.97 11.06 -7.68
C ARG A 143 -14.46 11.10 -7.91
N ALA A 144 -13.65 10.85 -6.89
CA ALA A 144 -12.20 10.69 -7.04
C ALA A 144 -11.86 9.58 -8.04
N VAL A 145 -12.44 8.38 -7.87
CA VAL A 145 -12.27 7.23 -8.77
C VAL A 145 -12.58 7.61 -10.21
N ARG A 146 -13.77 8.18 -10.48
CA ARG A 146 -14.16 8.57 -11.84
C ARG A 146 -13.25 9.62 -12.46
N THR A 147 -12.77 10.57 -11.66
CA THR A 147 -11.85 11.62 -12.13
C THR A 147 -10.52 11.00 -12.55
N VAL A 148 -10.00 10.03 -11.77
CA VAL A 148 -8.78 9.30 -12.10
C VAL A 148 -8.97 8.40 -13.32
N GLU A 149 -10.11 7.69 -13.43
CA GLU A 149 -10.43 6.90 -14.62
C GLU A 149 -10.48 7.75 -15.88
N GLN A 150 -11.03 8.97 -15.82
CA GLN A 150 -11.05 9.90 -16.94
C GLN A 150 -9.68 10.46 -17.28
N LEU A 151 -8.87 10.81 -16.27
CA LEU A 151 -7.52 11.32 -16.47
C LEU A 151 -6.60 10.27 -17.12
N LEU A 152 -6.58 9.06 -16.57
CA LEU A 152 -5.63 8.01 -16.98
C LEU A 152 -6.16 7.09 -18.07
N GLN A 153 -7.47 7.07 -18.31
CA GLN A 153 -8.12 6.16 -19.26
C GLN A 153 -7.85 4.68 -18.97
N ILE A 154 -7.76 4.33 -17.68
CA ILE A 154 -7.63 2.97 -17.16
C ILE A 154 -8.78 2.71 -16.17
N PRO A 155 -9.28 1.47 -16.05
CA PRO A 155 -10.28 1.12 -15.04
C PRO A 155 -9.64 1.17 -13.66
N ILE A 156 -10.38 1.66 -12.67
CA ILE A 156 -10.02 1.51 -11.25
C ILE A 156 -10.90 0.40 -10.68
N ASN A 157 -10.25 -0.70 -10.27
CA ASN A 157 -10.95 -1.88 -9.78
C ASN A 157 -11.35 -1.77 -8.32
N TYR A 158 -10.51 -1.09 -7.54
CA TYR A 158 -10.65 -0.92 -6.10
C TYR A 158 -10.09 0.42 -5.66
N TYR A 159 -10.47 0.84 -4.46
CA TYR A 159 -9.89 1.99 -3.79
C TYR A 159 -9.46 1.65 -2.37
N MET A 160 -8.58 2.48 -1.82
CA MET A 160 -8.21 2.48 -0.42
C MET A 160 -8.03 3.92 0.04
N VAL A 161 -8.78 4.34 1.04
CA VAL A 161 -8.66 5.64 1.70
C VAL A 161 -8.05 5.42 3.07
N VAL A 162 -6.95 6.13 3.33
CA VAL A 162 -6.21 6.06 4.60
C VAL A 162 -6.13 7.48 5.15
N ASP A 163 -6.56 7.65 6.40
CA ASP A 163 -6.36 8.90 7.13
C ASP A 163 -5.02 8.87 7.89
N TRP A 164 -4.70 9.97 8.57
CA TRP A 164 -3.43 10.11 9.26
C TRP A 164 -3.25 9.09 10.40
N GLN A 165 -4.30 8.83 11.18
CA GLN A 165 -4.24 7.86 12.27
C GLN A 165 -4.10 6.45 11.72
N GLY A 166 -4.83 6.12 10.65
CA GLY A 166 -4.72 4.84 9.99
C GLY A 166 -3.34 4.60 9.39
N PHE A 167 -2.71 5.63 8.82
CA PHE A 167 -1.33 5.55 8.37
C PHE A 167 -0.39 5.14 9.51
N ILE A 168 -0.41 5.87 10.65
CA ILE A 168 0.46 5.57 11.80
C ILE A 168 0.23 4.13 12.27
N LYS A 169 -1.03 3.74 12.45
CA LYS A 169 -1.39 2.40 12.95
C LYS A 169 -0.97 1.27 12.03
N VAL A 170 -1.15 1.43 10.72
CA VAL A 170 -0.74 0.41 9.74
C VAL A 170 0.78 0.22 9.75
N ILE A 171 1.55 1.32 9.82
CA ILE A 171 3.01 1.25 9.89
C ILE A 171 3.49 0.59 11.19
N ASP A 172 2.90 0.94 12.32
CA ASP A 172 3.23 0.32 13.61
C ASP A 172 2.91 -1.18 13.63
N MET A 173 1.79 -1.60 13.03
CA MET A 173 1.42 -3.02 12.90
C MET A 173 2.41 -3.81 12.05
N LEU A 174 3.02 -3.17 11.05
CA LEU A 174 4.11 -3.73 10.24
C LEU A 174 5.47 -3.69 10.96
N GLY A 175 5.50 -3.13 12.17
CA GLY A 175 6.69 -3.02 13.00
C GLY A 175 7.65 -1.93 12.54
N GLY A 176 7.15 -0.84 11.96
CA GLY A 176 7.96 0.29 11.48
C GLY A 176 8.66 0.03 10.14
N VAL A 177 9.42 1.00 9.63
CA VAL A 177 10.14 0.94 8.36
C VAL A 177 11.59 1.36 8.54
N ASP A 178 12.53 0.52 8.11
CA ASP A 178 13.95 0.89 8.07
C ASP A 178 14.28 1.66 6.79
N LEU A 179 14.78 2.88 6.90
CA LEU A 179 15.17 3.67 5.73
C LEU A 179 16.34 4.63 6.01
N TYR A 180 17.08 4.97 4.96
CA TYR A 180 18.12 6.00 5.03
C TYR A 180 17.53 7.39 4.81
N VAL A 181 17.56 8.25 5.82
CA VAL A 181 17.14 9.65 5.67
C VAL A 181 18.30 10.45 5.07
N ASP A 182 18.11 11.06 3.89
CA ASP A 182 19.21 11.64 3.09
C ASP A 182 19.78 12.93 3.69
N ASN A 183 18.93 13.73 4.32
CA ASN A 183 19.25 15.02 4.93
C ASN A 183 18.56 15.16 6.28
N ASN A 184 19.06 16.04 7.15
CA ASN A 184 18.32 16.42 8.35
C ASN A 184 17.00 17.08 7.92
N MET A 185 15.88 16.58 8.41
CA MET A 185 14.55 17.14 8.22
C MET A 185 14.16 17.80 9.52
N ASP A 186 14.13 19.12 9.53
CA ASP A 186 13.76 19.93 10.68
C ASP A 186 12.72 20.95 10.22
N TYR A 187 11.47 20.77 10.65
CA TYR A 187 10.37 21.64 10.29
C TYR A 187 9.32 21.62 11.39
N GLU A 188 8.99 22.80 11.89
CA GLU A 188 7.88 22.99 12.81
C GLU A 188 6.90 23.98 12.18
N ASP A 189 5.65 23.54 12.05
CA ASP A 189 4.53 24.40 11.75
C ASP A 189 3.60 24.43 12.98
N PRO A 190 3.62 25.52 13.77
CA PRO A 190 2.76 25.66 14.93
C PRO A 190 1.28 25.82 14.58
N TYR A 191 0.96 26.24 13.35
CA TYR A 191 -0.43 26.36 12.87
C TYR A 191 -0.96 25.01 12.40
N ALA A 192 -0.14 24.14 11.81
CA ALA A 192 -0.55 22.79 11.41
C ALA A 192 -0.34 21.72 12.51
N ASN A 193 0.15 22.11 13.69
CA ASN A 193 0.63 21.20 14.75
C ASN A 193 1.56 20.10 14.19
N LEU A 194 2.39 20.47 13.20
CA LEU A 194 3.26 19.56 12.48
C LEU A 194 4.69 19.76 12.98
N LYS A 195 5.26 18.74 13.60
CA LYS A 195 6.66 18.71 14.04
C LYS A 195 7.38 17.58 13.35
N ILE A 196 8.41 17.92 12.59
CA ILE A 196 9.24 16.99 11.83
C ILE A 196 10.67 17.17 12.32
N HIS A 197 11.21 16.14 12.96
CA HIS A 197 12.60 16.12 13.41
C HIS A 197 13.21 14.76 13.11
N LEU A 198 13.73 14.60 11.90
CA LEU A 198 14.48 13.42 11.48
C LEU A 198 15.93 13.80 11.22
N LYS A 199 16.86 13.06 11.82
CA LYS A 199 18.28 13.25 11.51
C LYS A 199 18.64 12.53 10.22
N LYS A 200 19.75 12.91 9.60
CA LYS A 200 20.33 12.16 8.49
C LYS A 200 20.84 10.80 8.97
N GLY A 201 20.67 9.76 8.16
CA GLY A 201 21.21 8.43 8.40
C GLY A 201 20.17 7.30 8.38
N TYR A 202 20.66 6.06 8.49
CA TYR A 202 19.82 4.87 8.64
C TYR A 202 19.09 4.90 9.97
N GLN A 203 17.76 4.84 9.91
CA GLN A 203 16.90 4.88 11.07
C GLN A 203 15.72 3.94 10.88
N HIS A 204 15.27 3.39 12.01
CA HIS A 204 14.01 2.71 12.11
C HIS A 204 12.90 3.72 12.39
N LEU A 205 11.94 3.84 11.48
CA LEU A 205 10.83 4.77 11.58
C LEU A 205 9.56 4.03 12.00
N ASP A 206 9.09 4.31 13.22
CA ASP A 206 7.72 4.02 13.65
C ASP A 206 6.69 4.82 12.84
N GLY A 207 5.39 4.60 13.05
CA GLY A 207 4.34 5.26 12.28
C GLY A 207 4.39 6.78 12.33
N GLU A 208 4.73 7.37 13.48
CA GLU A 208 4.86 8.82 13.62
C GLU A 208 6.05 9.35 12.81
N LYS A 209 7.24 8.74 12.96
CA LYS A 209 8.44 9.18 12.21
C LYS A 209 8.33 8.90 10.72
N ALA A 210 7.70 7.80 10.33
CA ALA A 210 7.39 7.50 8.93
C ALA A 210 6.49 8.60 8.35
N GLY A 211 5.53 9.04 9.14
CA GLY A 211 4.64 10.14 8.80
C GLY A 211 5.38 11.46 8.62
N GLN A 212 6.30 11.78 9.54
CA GLN A 212 7.18 12.95 9.44
C GLN A 212 8.01 12.91 8.14
N TYR A 213 8.54 11.74 7.77
CA TYR A 213 9.35 11.56 6.55
C TYR A 213 8.55 11.84 5.26
N VAL A 214 7.33 11.29 5.15
CA VAL A 214 6.50 11.44 3.94
C VAL A 214 5.82 12.81 3.84
N ARG A 215 5.63 13.52 4.96
CA ARG A 215 5.06 14.88 5.02
C ARG A 215 6.09 15.99 4.85
N PHE A 216 7.39 15.72 4.93
CA PHE A 216 8.42 16.74 4.78
C PHE A 216 8.37 17.40 3.39
N ARG A 217 8.46 18.73 3.33
CA ARG A 217 8.43 19.50 2.06
C ARG A 217 9.51 20.58 1.98
N HIS A 218 10.29 20.75 3.04
CA HIS A 218 11.23 21.87 3.19
C HIS A 218 12.63 21.49 2.68
N ASP A 219 12.71 20.98 1.45
CA ASP A 219 13.97 20.75 0.73
C ASP A 219 14.06 21.62 -0.54
N GLU A 220 15.27 21.79 -1.05
CA GLU A 220 15.56 22.59 -2.26
C GLU A 220 14.85 22.07 -3.52
N LEU A 221 14.34 20.83 -3.48
CA LEU A 221 13.68 20.14 -4.59
C LEU A 221 12.14 20.22 -4.52
N GLY A 222 11.58 20.80 -3.44
CA GLY A 222 10.14 21.00 -3.25
C GLY A 222 9.30 19.74 -3.49
N ASP A 223 8.39 19.81 -4.46
CA ASP A 223 7.48 18.71 -4.78
C ASP A 223 8.16 17.52 -5.50
N ILE A 224 9.30 17.73 -6.17
CA ILE A 224 10.10 16.65 -6.78
C ILE A 224 10.75 15.80 -5.68
N GLY A 225 11.38 16.45 -4.69
CA GLY A 225 11.95 15.76 -3.53
C GLY A 225 10.91 14.97 -2.75
N ARG A 226 9.66 15.47 -2.67
CA ARG A 226 8.54 14.74 -2.06
C ARG A 226 8.23 13.44 -2.78
N VAL A 227 8.19 13.44 -4.10
CA VAL A 227 7.92 12.22 -4.88
C VAL A 227 9.03 11.20 -4.69
N GLU A 228 10.29 11.60 -4.78
CA GLU A 228 11.41 10.69 -4.56
C GLU A 228 11.36 10.04 -3.16
N ARG A 229 11.02 10.83 -2.13
CA ARG A 229 10.85 10.34 -0.77
C ARG A 229 9.67 9.39 -0.65
N GLN A 230 8.52 9.67 -1.27
CA GLN A 230 7.38 8.76 -1.29
C GLN A 230 7.72 7.44 -2.00
N GLN A 231 8.42 7.49 -3.14
CA GLN A 231 8.88 6.28 -3.83
C GLN A 231 9.85 5.47 -2.97
N LYS A 232 10.82 6.13 -2.34
CA LYS A 232 11.79 5.50 -1.43
C LYS A 232 11.11 4.87 -0.22
N PHE A 233 10.14 5.57 0.37
CA PHE A 233 9.32 5.06 1.46
C PHE A 233 8.51 3.84 1.02
N MET A 234 7.84 3.88 -0.13
CA MET A 234 7.05 2.75 -0.63
C MET A 234 7.92 1.51 -0.91
N LYS A 235 9.14 1.68 -1.42
CA LYS A 235 10.10 0.57 -1.59
C LYS A 235 10.52 -0.02 -0.24
N ALA A 236 10.88 0.82 0.72
CA ALA A 236 11.26 0.38 2.07
C ALA A 236 10.09 -0.32 2.79
N LEU A 237 8.88 0.22 2.67
CA LEU A 237 7.65 -0.37 3.20
C LEU A 237 7.36 -1.73 2.57
N ALA A 238 7.53 -1.87 1.25
CA ALA A 238 7.40 -3.16 0.56
C ALA A 238 8.43 -4.16 1.08
N GLY A 239 9.70 -3.76 1.25
CA GLY A 239 10.73 -4.60 1.85
C GLY A 239 10.36 -5.09 3.25
N GLN A 240 9.84 -4.20 4.10
CA GLN A 240 9.37 -4.55 5.44
C GLN A 240 8.18 -5.52 5.43
N PHE A 241 7.25 -5.31 4.51
CA PHE A 241 6.09 -6.17 4.33
C PHE A 241 6.50 -7.61 3.99
N PHE A 242 7.61 -7.81 3.28
CA PHE A 242 8.15 -9.13 2.90
C PHE A 242 9.00 -9.82 3.97
N THR A 243 9.15 -9.22 5.15
CA THR A 243 9.84 -9.92 6.25
C THR A 243 9.03 -11.15 6.69
N PHE A 244 9.75 -12.24 7.00
CA PHE A 244 9.14 -13.53 7.38
C PHE A 244 8.13 -13.38 8.55
N THR A 245 8.41 -12.49 9.49
CA THR A 245 7.54 -12.21 10.65
C THR A 245 6.23 -11.56 10.24
N ASN A 246 6.26 -10.57 9.36
CA ASN A 246 5.06 -9.87 8.90
C ASN A 246 4.20 -10.78 8.01
N MET A 247 4.83 -11.64 7.22
CA MET A 247 4.13 -12.64 6.41
C MET A 247 3.26 -13.59 7.25
N LEU A 248 3.73 -14.02 8.43
CA LEU A 248 2.94 -14.86 9.34
C LEU A 248 1.78 -14.10 10.00
N LYS A 249 1.92 -12.78 10.15
CA LYS A 249 0.91 -11.90 10.77
C LYS A 249 -0.06 -11.29 9.76
N LEU A 250 0.12 -11.53 8.45
CA LEU A 250 -0.65 -10.88 7.38
C LEU A 250 -2.17 -10.90 7.60
N PRO A 251 -2.82 -12.04 7.91
CA PRO A 251 -4.26 -12.06 8.14
C PRO A 251 -4.69 -11.17 9.32
N MET A 252 -3.89 -11.13 10.39
CA MET A 252 -4.15 -10.29 11.56
C MET A 252 -3.94 -8.81 11.23
N ILE A 253 -2.86 -8.46 10.53
CA ILE A 253 -2.55 -7.09 10.13
C ILE A 253 -3.64 -6.56 9.20
N ILE A 254 -4.08 -7.36 8.22
CA ILE A 254 -5.15 -6.97 7.32
C ILE A 254 -6.46 -6.81 8.09
N ASN A 255 -6.82 -7.77 8.95
CA ASN A 255 -8.06 -7.68 9.74
C ASN A 255 -8.09 -6.48 10.69
N THR A 256 -6.95 -6.13 11.29
CA THR A 256 -6.86 -4.97 12.21
C THR A 256 -6.71 -3.66 11.43
N GLY A 257 -6.03 -3.69 10.28
CA GLY A 257 -5.86 -2.54 9.40
C GLY A 257 -7.16 -2.11 8.72
N LEU A 258 -8.08 -3.05 8.48
CA LEU A 258 -9.43 -2.75 7.96
C LEU A 258 -10.21 -1.77 8.84
N ASP A 259 -9.97 -1.74 10.15
CA ASP A 259 -10.63 -0.79 11.05
C ASP A 259 -10.17 0.66 10.83
N TYR A 260 -9.05 0.86 10.14
CA TYR A 260 -8.40 2.14 9.93
C TYR A 260 -8.36 2.59 8.47
N VAL A 261 -9.01 1.84 7.58
CA VAL A 261 -8.94 2.02 6.13
C VAL A 261 -10.33 1.87 5.53
N ASP A 262 -10.77 2.86 4.75
CA ASP A 262 -12.00 2.76 3.96
C ASP A 262 -11.68 2.18 2.58
N THR A 263 -12.24 1.01 2.26
CA THR A 263 -11.96 0.28 1.02
C THR A 263 -13.14 -0.57 0.58
N ASP A 264 -13.26 -0.77 -0.73
CA ASP A 264 -14.19 -1.72 -1.35
C ASP A 264 -13.54 -3.12 -1.59
N MET A 265 -12.28 -3.31 -1.16
CA MET A 265 -11.63 -4.61 -1.19
C MET A 265 -12.11 -5.50 -0.04
N ASN A 266 -12.53 -6.72 -0.38
CA ASN A 266 -12.71 -7.75 0.65
C ASN A 266 -11.35 -8.30 1.13
N LEU A 267 -11.36 -8.95 2.30
CA LEU A 267 -10.17 -9.55 2.91
C LEU A 267 -9.39 -10.46 1.95
N MET A 268 -10.07 -11.26 1.13
CA MET A 268 -9.42 -12.17 0.18
C MET A 268 -8.69 -11.40 -0.92
N THR A 269 -9.31 -10.35 -1.47
CA THR A 269 -8.70 -9.46 -2.45
C THR A 269 -7.45 -8.79 -1.88
N MET A 270 -7.51 -8.30 -0.63
CA MET A 270 -6.35 -7.70 0.03
C MET A 270 -5.21 -8.71 0.22
N ILE A 271 -5.53 -9.94 0.65
CA ILE A 271 -4.52 -11.00 0.80
C ILE A 271 -3.93 -11.38 -0.57
N ARG A 272 -4.73 -11.38 -1.65
CA ARG A 272 -4.23 -11.62 -3.01
C ARG A 272 -3.29 -10.51 -3.46
N ALA A 273 -3.65 -9.24 -3.27
CA ALA A 273 -2.78 -8.10 -3.58
C ALA A 273 -1.47 -8.14 -2.78
N ALA A 274 -1.55 -8.43 -1.48
CA ALA A 274 -0.40 -8.67 -0.61
C ALA A 274 0.50 -9.81 -1.12
N ASN A 275 -0.09 -10.91 -1.59
CA ASN A 275 0.65 -12.01 -2.18
C ASN A 275 1.29 -11.66 -3.53
N CYS A 276 0.65 -10.85 -4.37
CA CYS A 276 1.25 -10.36 -5.61
C CYS A 276 2.53 -9.56 -5.32
N PHE A 277 2.46 -8.63 -4.36
CA PHE A 277 3.64 -7.96 -3.81
C PHE A 277 4.74 -8.96 -3.44
N ARG A 278 4.39 -10.01 -2.69
CA ARG A 278 5.34 -11.04 -2.20
C ARG A 278 5.97 -11.87 -3.31
N ILE A 279 5.17 -12.30 -4.28
CA ILE A 279 5.61 -13.19 -5.36
C ILE A 279 6.47 -12.42 -6.35
N PHE A 280 6.15 -11.16 -6.62
CA PHE A 280 6.84 -10.37 -7.63
C PHE A 280 8.17 -9.82 -7.07
N GLY A 281 8.22 -9.55 -5.77
CA GLY A 281 9.41 -9.08 -5.07
C GLY A 281 9.73 -7.60 -5.32
N GLU A 282 10.60 -7.01 -4.50
CA GLU A 282 10.87 -5.56 -4.51
C GLU A 282 11.37 -5.04 -5.87
N ASN A 283 12.19 -5.81 -6.58
CA ASN A 283 12.76 -5.43 -7.88
C ASN A 283 11.72 -5.33 -9.02
N SER A 284 10.48 -5.77 -8.78
CA SER A 284 9.38 -5.71 -9.75
C SER A 284 8.55 -4.43 -9.66
N ILE A 285 8.84 -3.56 -8.68
CA ILE A 285 8.10 -2.33 -8.44
C ILE A 285 8.70 -1.20 -9.28
N LYS A 286 7.92 -0.70 -10.24
CA LYS A 286 8.20 0.53 -10.98
C LYS A 286 7.31 1.64 -10.45
N SER A 287 7.84 2.85 -10.32
CA SER A 287 7.04 4.00 -9.90
C SER A 287 7.44 5.24 -10.67
N GLU A 288 6.44 6.02 -11.07
CA GLU A 288 6.60 7.29 -11.76
C GLU A 288 5.56 8.27 -11.22
N MET A 289 5.92 9.55 -11.14
CA MET A 289 4.95 10.63 -10.98
C MET A 289 4.33 10.91 -12.34
N LEU A 290 3.05 11.30 -12.36
CA LEU A 290 2.39 11.72 -13.59
C LEU A 290 3.09 12.94 -14.19
N ASP A 291 3.61 12.77 -15.41
CA ASP A 291 4.33 13.82 -16.13
C ASP A 291 3.46 15.07 -16.30
N GLY A 292 4.07 16.23 -16.10
CA GLY A 292 3.42 17.53 -16.22
C GLY A 292 4.34 18.65 -15.75
N ASP A 293 3.80 19.86 -15.76
CA ASP A 293 4.54 21.08 -15.46
C ASP A 293 3.70 22.01 -14.58
N PHE A 294 4.36 22.74 -13.67
CA PHE A 294 3.68 23.80 -12.93
C PHE A 294 3.29 24.95 -13.86
N LYS A 295 2.02 25.34 -13.81
CA LYS A 295 1.49 26.53 -14.51
C LYS A 295 0.55 27.30 -13.61
N THR A 296 0.70 28.61 -13.59
CA THR A 296 -0.26 29.53 -12.96
C THR A 296 -1.35 29.87 -13.97
N ILE A 297 -2.60 29.60 -13.61
CA ILE A 297 -3.79 29.91 -14.40
C ILE A 297 -4.76 30.62 -13.47
N ASP A 298 -5.17 31.84 -13.83
CA ASP A 298 -6.07 32.68 -13.01
C ASP A 298 -5.57 32.83 -11.56
N ASP A 299 -4.27 33.16 -11.40
CA ASP A 299 -3.56 33.29 -10.11
C ASP A 299 -3.50 32.03 -9.23
N ILE A 300 -3.93 30.88 -9.76
CA ILE A 300 -3.88 29.59 -9.08
C ILE A 300 -2.80 28.72 -9.73
N SER A 301 -1.89 28.17 -8.91
CA SER A 301 -0.88 27.22 -9.38
C SER A 301 -1.48 25.82 -9.55
N TYR A 302 -1.27 25.24 -10.73
CA TYR A 302 -1.69 23.89 -11.11
C TYR A 302 -0.50 23.06 -11.58
N TRP A 303 -0.59 21.75 -11.38
CA TRP A 303 0.16 20.77 -12.17
C TRP A 303 -0.61 20.49 -13.46
N VAL A 304 -0.07 20.89 -14.61
CA VAL A 304 -0.75 20.71 -15.90
C VAL A 304 -0.07 19.59 -16.67
N THR A 305 -0.86 18.58 -17.02
CA THR A 305 -0.43 17.45 -17.84
C THR A 305 -1.16 17.48 -19.19
N THR A 306 -0.59 16.82 -20.21
CA THR A 306 -1.14 16.70 -21.56
C THR A 306 -1.44 15.23 -21.89
N PRO A 307 -2.34 14.92 -22.84
CA PRO A 307 -2.63 13.52 -23.19
C PRO A 307 -1.38 12.70 -23.57
N SER A 308 -0.39 13.33 -24.22
CA SER A 308 0.91 12.72 -24.52
C SER A 308 1.74 12.45 -23.28
N GLN A 309 1.76 13.36 -22.30
CA GLN A 309 2.47 13.16 -21.03
C GLN A 309 1.83 12.03 -20.21
N VAL A 310 0.49 11.98 -20.13
CA VAL A 310 -0.21 10.88 -19.45
C VAL A 310 0.11 9.55 -20.12
N SER A 311 0.01 9.47 -21.46
CA SER A 311 0.32 8.24 -22.22
C SER A 311 1.78 7.83 -22.01
N HIS A 312 2.72 8.78 -22.06
CA HIS A 312 4.14 8.53 -21.82
C HIS A 312 4.41 7.95 -20.42
N THR A 313 3.80 8.50 -19.36
CA THR A 313 3.94 7.96 -18.01
C THR A 313 3.42 6.52 -17.93
N LEU A 314 2.24 6.24 -18.51
CA LEU A 314 1.62 4.91 -18.49
C LEU A 314 2.42 3.89 -19.31
N ASP A 315 2.93 4.28 -20.48
CA ASP A 315 3.78 3.46 -21.34
C ASP A 315 5.11 3.10 -20.64
N LYS A 316 5.75 4.07 -19.97
CA LYS A 316 6.97 3.84 -19.18
C LYS A 316 6.77 2.79 -18.08
N LEU A 317 5.58 2.78 -17.49
CA LEU A 317 5.16 1.80 -16.48
C LEU A 317 4.58 0.50 -17.07
N GLY A 318 4.34 0.46 -18.39
CA GLY A 318 3.74 -0.68 -19.09
C GLY A 318 2.26 -0.89 -18.79
N ILE A 319 1.53 0.17 -18.40
CA ILE A 319 0.10 0.12 -18.09
C ILE A 319 -0.69 0.37 -19.38
N PRO A 320 -1.47 -0.60 -19.88
CA PRO A 320 -2.31 -0.40 -21.06
C PRO A 320 -3.48 0.55 -20.75
N HIS A 321 -3.76 1.47 -21.66
CA HIS A 321 -4.79 2.50 -21.48
C HIS A 321 -5.58 2.74 -22.78
N LYS A 322 -6.79 3.29 -22.67
CA LYS A 322 -7.52 3.77 -23.84
C LYS A 322 -6.89 5.05 -24.39
N ARG A 323 -7.27 5.44 -25.60
CA ARG A 323 -6.81 6.70 -26.19
C ARG A 323 -7.19 7.87 -25.30
N ILE A 324 -6.20 8.68 -24.93
CA ILE A 324 -6.38 9.88 -24.12
C ILE A 324 -6.54 11.05 -25.09
N THR A 325 -7.70 11.69 -25.08
CA THR A 325 -8.02 12.81 -25.98
C THR A 325 -8.18 14.13 -25.24
N GLU A 326 -8.64 14.08 -23.99
CA GLU A 326 -8.97 15.24 -23.16
C GLU A 326 -8.64 14.94 -21.69
N ILE A 327 -8.46 16.00 -20.89
CA ILE A 327 -8.06 15.96 -19.47
C ILE A 327 -8.91 16.95 -18.66
#